data_AF-A0AAW2LCX2-F1
#
_entry.id   AF-A0AAW2LCX2-F1
#
_cell.length_a   1.000
_cell.length_b   1.000
_cell.length_c   1.000
_cell.angle_alpha   90.00
_cell.angle_beta   90.00
_cell.angle_gamma   90.00
#
_symmetry.space_group_name_H-M   'P 1'
#
loop_
_entity.id
_entity.type
_entity.pdbx_description
1 polymer ?
#
loop_
_entity_poly.entity_id
_entity_poly.type
_entity_poly.pdbx_seq_one_letter_code
_entity_poly.pdbx_strand_id
1 'polypeptide(L)'
;MRLLSTAPFDIRKEVAYVLGNLCVAPAEGSGGPNLIVEHLVSLVGGGCLVGFIDLVRSADTEAARLGLQFMELVLRGMPNGEGPKLVEAEDGIDAMERFQFHENEDLRNMANELVDKYFGEDYGLDS
;
A
#
# COMPACT_ATOMS: atom_id res chain seq x y z
N MET A 1 4.83 16.05 1.81
CA MET A 1 4.51 16.08 0.36
C MET A 1 3.04 16.46 0.20
N ARG A 2 2.70 17.71 -0.18
CA ARG A 2 1.29 18.16 -0.29
C ARG A 2 0.59 17.76 -1.59
N LEU A 3 1.32 17.26 -2.58
CA LEU A 3 0.77 16.94 -3.90
C LEU A 3 -0.28 15.81 -3.85
N LEU A 4 -0.11 14.73 -3.08
CA LEU A 4 -1.11 13.65 -3.08
C LEU A 4 -2.46 14.06 -2.46
N SER A 5 -2.43 15.02 -1.53
CA SER A 5 -3.63 15.53 -0.86
C SER A 5 -4.33 16.64 -1.65
N THR A 6 -3.60 17.41 -2.47
CA THR A 6 -4.14 18.61 -3.13
C THR A 6 -4.04 18.63 -4.65
N ALA A 7 -3.49 17.59 -5.29
CA ALA A 7 -3.29 17.60 -6.74
C ALA A 7 -4.48 17.01 -7.52
N PRO A 8 -4.73 17.52 -8.75
CA PRO A 8 -5.66 16.93 -9.71
C PRO A 8 -5.46 15.42 -9.90
N PHE A 9 -6.53 14.68 -10.17
CA PHE A 9 -6.55 13.22 -10.29
C PHE A 9 -5.48 12.66 -11.24
N ASP A 10 -5.21 13.33 -12.36
CA ASP A 10 -4.16 12.92 -13.32
C ASP A 10 -2.75 12.93 -12.72
N ILE A 11 -2.46 13.85 -11.79
CA ILE A 11 -1.16 13.93 -11.10
C ILE A 11 -1.01 12.79 -10.09
N ARG A 12 -2.10 12.38 -9.42
CA ARG A 12 -2.09 11.21 -8.52
C ARG A 12 -1.82 9.92 -9.29
N LYS A 13 -2.41 9.78 -10.48
CA LYS A 13 -2.19 8.64 -11.36
C LYS A 13 -0.75 8.57 -11.88
N GLU A 14 -0.17 9.69 -12.31
CA GLU A 14 1.23 9.74 -12.77
C GLU A 14 2.23 9.49 -11.64
N VAL A 15 2.01 10.02 -10.44
CA VAL A 15 2.88 9.73 -9.28
C VAL A 15 2.79 8.27 -8.88
N ALA A 16 1.59 7.68 -8.87
CA ALA A 16 1.41 6.28 -8.54
C ALA A 16 1.94 5.34 -9.66
N TYR A 17 1.89 5.76 -10.92
CA TYR A 17 2.52 5.06 -12.04
C TYR A 17 4.05 5.12 -11.99
N VAL A 18 4.62 6.29 -11.66
CA VAL A 18 6.06 6.46 -11.43
C VAL A 18 6.53 5.62 -10.23
N LEU A 19 5.74 5.54 -9.16
CA LEU A 19 6.04 4.69 -8.00
C LEU A 19 5.87 3.20 -8.29
N GLY A 20 4.86 2.82 -9.08
CA GLY A 20 4.69 1.46 -9.60
C GLY A 20 5.88 1.03 -10.45
N ASN A 21 6.33 1.87 -11.38
CA ASN A 21 7.50 1.58 -12.22
C ASN A 21 8.82 1.55 -11.41
N LEU A 22 8.96 2.35 -10.35
CA LEU A 22 10.11 2.27 -9.44
C LEU A 22 10.16 0.92 -8.69
N CYS A 23 9.04 0.21 -8.59
CA CYS A 23 8.91 -1.09 -7.93
C CYS A 23 8.99 -2.30 -8.90
N VAL A 24 9.07 -2.06 -10.21
CA VAL A 24 9.11 -3.11 -11.28
C VAL A 24 10.42 -3.02 -12.07
N ALA A 25 11.56 -2.73 -11.42
CA ALA A 25 12.86 -3.02 -12.02
C ALA A 25 13.15 -4.53 -11.86
N PRO A 26 13.44 -5.29 -12.93
CA PRO A 26 13.71 -6.71 -12.82
C PRO A 26 15.04 -6.94 -12.10
N ALA A 27 14.99 -7.70 -11.00
CA ALA A 27 16.18 -8.23 -10.35
C ALA A 27 16.67 -9.45 -11.14
N GLU A 28 17.69 -9.28 -11.97
CA GLU A 28 18.46 -10.42 -12.47
C GLU A 28 19.28 -11.01 -11.33
N GLY A 29 18.81 -12.14 -10.78
CA GLY A 29 19.59 -13.02 -9.92
C GLY A 29 19.61 -12.65 -8.44
N SER A 30 18.90 -13.45 -7.64
CA SER A 30 18.89 -13.47 -6.17
C SER A 30 18.26 -12.27 -5.44
N GLY A 31 17.07 -12.48 -4.88
CA GLY A 31 16.61 -11.74 -3.69
C GLY A 31 15.88 -10.42 -3.92
N GLY A 32 14.67 -10.47 -4.49
CA GLY A 32 13.64 -9.42 -4.39
C GLY A 32 13.97 -8.06 -5.03
N PRO A 33 12.96 -7.24 -5.38
CA PRO A 33 13.20 -5.87 -5.78
C PRO A 33 13.79 -5.12 -4.58
N ASN A 34 15.03 -4.66 -4.70
CA ASN A 34 15.56 -3.59 -3.85
C ASN A 34 14.72 -2.34 -4.13
N LEU A 35 13.53 -2.27 -3.52
CA LEU A 35 12.92 -1.01 -3.14
C LEU A 35 14.06 -0.18 -2.57
N ILE A 36 14.27 1.02 -3.09
CA ILE A 36 15.11 1.98 -2.38
C ILE A 36 14.28 2.30 -1.13
N VAL A 37 14.49 1.51 -0.07
CA VAL A 37 13.74 1.58 1.19
C VAL A 37 13.77 3.01 1.73
N GLU A 38 14.86 3.74 1.48
CA GLU A 38 14.98 5.17 1.77
C GLU A 38 13.92 6.04 1.08
N HIS A 39 13.56 5.74 -0.18
CA HIS A 39 12.48 6.44 -0.89
C HIS A 39 11.11 6.07 -0.34
N LEU A 40 10.87 4.79 -0.03
CA LEU A 40 9.63 4.36 0.59
C LEU A 40 9.43 5.05 1.95
N VAL A 41 10.46 5.03 2.80
CA VAL A 41 10.47 5.70 4.11
C VAL A 41 10.26 7.21 3.95
N SER A 42 10.90 7.85 2.99
CA SER A 42 10.72 9.27 2.69
C SER A 42 9.30 9.61 2.22
N LEU A 43 8.68 8.74 1.42
CA LEU A 43 7.30 8.91 0.95
C LEU A 43 6.29 8.73 2.09
N VAL A 44 6.42 7.66 2.88
CA VAL A 44 5.56 7.39 4.04
C VAL A 44 5.71 8.51 5.07
N GLY A 45 6.94 8.86 5.45
CA GLY A 45 7.23 9.99 6.34
C GLY A 45 6.81 11.35 5.77
N GLY A 46 6.62 11.45 4.45
CA GLY A 46 6.08 12.62 3.76
C GLY A 46 4.56 12.77 3.83
N GLY A 47 3.85 11.83 4.44
CA GLY A 47 2.38 11.80 4.59
C GLY A 47 1.65 11.22 3.37
N CYS A 48 2.35 10.48 2.50
CA CYS A 48 1.75 9.91 1.29
C CYS A 48 0.81 8.73 1.58
N LEU A 49 1.00 8.05 2.72
CA LEU A 49 0.27 6.83 3.09
C LEU A 49 -1.26 7.05 3.08
N VAL A 50 -1.74 8.13 3.70
CA VAL A 50 -3.16 8.49 3.73
C VAL A 50 -3.74 8.63 2.32
N GLY A 51 -2.99 9.27 1.40
CA GLY A 51 -3.43 9.43 0.02
C GLY A 51 -3.57 8.11 -0.73
N PHE A 52 -2.74 7.11 -0.42
CA PHE A 52 -2.87 5.76 -0.99
C PHE A 52 -3.99 4.95 -0.34
N ILE A 53 -4.23 5.12 0.96
CA ILE A 53 -5.39 4.54 1.63
C ILE A 53 -6.69 5.09 1.03
N ASP A 54 -6.73 6.38 0.69
CA ASP A 54 -7.86 6.97 -0.03
C ASP A 54 -8.05 6.38 -1.44
N LEU A 55 -6.96 5.96 -2.11
CA LEU A 55 -7.06 5.23 -3.38
C LEU A 55 -7.66 3.84 -3.17
N VAL A 56 -7.30 3.12 -2.10
CA VAL A 56 -7.93 1.84 -1.72
C VAL A 56 -9.45 2.02 -1.56
N ARG A 57 -9.90 3.15 -1.00
CA ARG A 57 -11.33 3.45 -0.83
C ARG A 57 -12.04 3.95 -2.09
N SER A 58 -11.33 4.10 -3.21
CA SER A 58 -11.90 4.58 -4.47
C SER A 58 -12.92 3.58 -5.04
N ALA A 59 -13.96 4.11 -5.68
CA ALA A 59 -14.90 3.30 -6.47
C ALA A 59 -14.29 2.83 -7.81
N ASP A 60 -13.17 3.43 -8.22
CA ASP A 60 -12.42 3.02 -9.40
C ASP A 60 -11.53 1.81 -9.07
N THR A 61 -11.83 0.66 -9.70
CA THR A 61 -11.16 -0.62 -9.46
C THR A 61 -9.65 -0.54 -9.68
N GLU A 62 -9.18 0.24 -10.65
CA GLU A 62 -7.76 0.36 -10.96
C GLU A 62 -7.02 1.22 -9.92
N ALA A 63 -7.67 2.30 -9.45
CA ALA A 63 -7.18 3.10 -8.34
C ALA A 63 -7.12 2.28 -7.04
N ALA A 64 -8.16 1.49 -6.75
CA ALA A 64 -8.19 0.59 -5.60
C ALA A 64 -7.06 -0.45 -5.66
N ARG A 65 -6.88 -1.07 -6.84
CA ARG A 65 -5.78 -2.03 -7.09
C ARG A 65 -4.41 -1.42 -6.79
N LEU A 66 -4.18 -0.22 -7.31
CA LEU A 66 -2.93 0.52 -7.11
C LEU A 66 -2.70 0.90 -5.64
N GLY A 67 -3.77 1.27 -4.93
CA GLY A 67 -3.74 1.48 -3.49
C GLY A 67 -3.31 0.23 -2.74
N LEU A 68 -3.91 -0.93 -3.04
CA LEU A 68 -3.59 -2.22 -2.41
C LEU A 68 -2.14 -2.65 -2.70
N GLN A 69 -1.65 -2.45 -3.92
CA GLN A 69 -0.24 -2.70 -4.27
C GLN A 69 0.70 -1.81 -3.44
N PHE A 70 0.37 -0.53 -3.26
CA PHE A 70 1.17 0.33 -2.39
C PHE A 70 1.12 -0.11 -0.92
N MET A 71 -0.04 -0.57 -0.43
CA MET A 71 -0.16 -1.12 0.93
C MET A 71 0.77 -2.31 1.13
N GLU A 72 0.80 -3.25 0.18
CA GLU A 72 1.72 -4.40 0.20
C GLU A 72 3.19 -3.95 0.34
N LEU A 73 3.58 -2.91 -0.41
CA LEU A 73 4.93 -2.35 -0.36
C LEU A 73 5.27 -1.76 1.01
N VAL A 74 4.35 -1.03 1.63
CA VAL A 74 4.54 -0.45 2.97
C VAL A 74 4.63 -1.56 4.02
N LEU A 75 3.72 -2.54 3.96
CA LEU A 75 3.67 -3.67 4.89
C LEU A 75 4.95 -4.51 4.85
N ARG A 76 5.51 -4.77 3.66
CA ARG A 76 6.74 -5.57 3.51
C ARG A 76 8.04 -4.76 3.63
N GLY A 77 7.99 -3.46 3.31
CA GLY A 77 9.17 -2.66 2.98
C GLY A 77 9.59 -1.67 4.05
N MET A 78 8.74 -1.38 5.05
CA MET A 78 9.10 -0.48 6.14
C MET A 78 10.12 -1.12 7.09
N PRO A 79 11.15 -0.36 7.52
CA PRO A 79 12.20 -0.87 8.39
C PRO A 79 11.61 -1.30 9.74
N ASN A 80 12.31 -2.23 10.41
CA ASN A 80 11.93 -2.77 11.72
C ASN A 80 10.52 -3.38 11.79
N GLY A 81 9.90 -3.70 10.66
CA GLY A 81 8.52 -4.19 10.62
C GLY A 81 7.50 -3.15 11.07
N GLU A 82 7.79 -1.85 10.94
CA GLU A 82 6.85 -0.78 11.31
C GLU A 82 5.66 -0.65 10.37
N GLY A 83 5.70 -1.29 9.20
CA GLY A 83 4.68 -1.21 8.16
C GLY A 83 3.26 -1.44 8.67
N PRO A 84 2.98 -2.57 9.35
CA PRO A 84 1.68 -2.84 9.94
C PRO A 84 1.19 -1.76 10.91
N LYS A 85 2.04 -1.26 11.81
CA LYS A 85 1.68 -0.22 12.79
C LYS A 85 1.33 1.11 12.12
N LEU A 86 2.06 1.47 11.06
CA LEU A 86 1.79 2.69 10.29
C LEU A 86 0.49 2.59 9.51
N VAL A 87 0.20 1.41 8.96
CA VAL A 87 -1.04 1.13 8.25
C VAL A 87 -2.24 1.15 9.19
N GLU A 88 -2.12 0.53 10.37
CA GLU A 88 -3.15 0.55 11.41
C GLU A 88 -3.45 1.99 11.88
N ALA A 89 -2.41 2.79 12.15
CA ALA A 89 -2.57 4.15 12.65
C ALA A 89 -3.31 5.11 11.70
N GLU A 90 -3.42 4.76 10.42
CA GLU A 90 -4.07 5.59 9.38
C GLU A 90 -5.36 4.93 8.83
N ASP A 91 -5.98 4.03 9.60
CA ASP A 91 -7.22 3.30 9.25
C ASP A 91 -7.09 2.47 7.96
N GLY A 92 -5.89 1.97 7.67
CA GLY A 92 -5.61 1.20 6.46
C GLY A 92 -6.16 -0.24 6.50
N ILE A 93 -6.30 -0.82 7.70
CA ILE A 93 -6.93 -2.14 7.88
C ILE A 93 -8.40 -2.07 7.43
N ASP A 94 -9.15 -1.12 7.99
CA ASP A 94 -10.55 -0.86 7.62
C ASP A 94 -10.73 -0.64 6.11
N ALA A 95 -9.77 0.04 5.47
CA ALA A 95 -9.78 0.27 4.03
C ALA A 95 -9.66 -1.03 3.23
N MET A 96 -8.83 -1.98 3.69
CA MET A 96 -8.68 -3.29 3.06
C MET A 96 -9.85 -4.23 3.36
N GLU A 97 -10.34 -4.26 4.60
CA GLU A 97 -11.45 -5.15 5.00
C GLU A 97 -12.76 -4.86 4.25
N ARG A 98 -12.93 -3.62 3.76
CA ARG A 98 -14.04 -3.27 2.86
C ARG A 98 -14.14 -4.20 1.63
N PHE A 99 -13.02 -4.80 1.21
CA PHE A 99 -12.99 -5.67 0.04
C PHE A 99 -13.41 -7.12 0.32
N GLN A 100 -13.58 -7.54 1.58
CA GLN A 100 -13.92 -8.92 1.95
C GLN A 100 -15.16 -9.47 1.22
N PHE A 101 -16.13 -8.61 0.90
CA PHE A 101 -17.36 -8.96 0.18
C PHE A 101 -17.50 -8.25 -1.18
N HIS A 102 -16.38 -7.78 -1.74
CA HIS A 102 -16.39 -7.05 -3.00
C HIS A 102 -16.69 -7.97 -4.19
N GLU A 103 -17.41 -7.45 -5.18
CA GLU A 103 -17.80 -8.19 -6.38
C GLU A 103 -16.59 -8.56 -7.26
N ASN A 104 -15.60 -7.66 -7.32
CA ASN A 104 -14.33 -7.93 -7.97
C ASN A 104 -13.51 -8.92 -7.14
N GLU A 105 -13.39 -10.15 -7.65
CA GLU A 105 -12.67 -11.24 -7.00
C GLU A 105 -11.17 -10.96 -6.84
N ASP A 106 -10.53 -10.31 -7.82
CA ASP A 106 -9.10 -9.98 -7.72
C ASP A 106 -8.83 -9.06 -6.54
N LEU A 107 -9.60 -7.97 -6.42
CA LEU A 107 -9.42 -7.00 -5.33
C LEU A 107 -9.72 -7.63 -3.97
N ARG A 108 -10.76 -8.47 -3.91
CA ARG A 108 -11.10 -9.22 -2.70
C ARG A 108 -9.95 -10.14 -2.28
N ASN A 109 -9.40 -10.92 -3.20
CA ASN A 109 -8.30 -11.84 -2.92
C ASN A 109 -7.05 -11.07 -2.47
N MET A 110 -6.69 -9.99 -3.20
CA MET A 110 -5.54 -9.15 -2.83
C MET A 110 -5.67 -8.56 -1.42
N ALA A 111 -6.84 -8.01 -1.08
CA ALA A 111 -7.05 -7.39 0.23
C ALA A 111 -7.05 -8.43 1.35
N ASN A 112 -7.73 -9.58 1.15
CA ASN A 112 -7.77 -10.65 2.13
C ASN A 112 -6.37 -11.23 2.39
N GLU A 113 -5.57 -11.44 1.35
CA GLU A 113 -4.19 -11.91 1.51
C GLU A 113 -3.32 -10.94 2.33
N LEU A 114 -3.53 -9.63 2.18
CA LEU A 114 -2.82 -8.62 2.97
C LEU A 114 -3.28 -8.63 4.44
N VAL A 115 -4.58 -8.68 4.68
CA VAL A 115 -5.15 -8.73 6.02
C VAL A 115 -4.69 -9.99 6.75
N ASP A 116 -4.86 -11.17 6.14
CA ASP A 116 -4.49 -12.44 6.75
C ASP A 116 -2.99 -12.53 7.05
N LYS A 117 -2.15 -12.03 6.13
CA LYS A 117 -0.69 -12.13 6.27
C LYS A 117 -0.10 -11.19 7.31
N TYR A 118 -0.61 -9.97 7.43
CA TYR A 118 0.00 -8.92 8.26
C TYR A 118 -0.82 -8.58 9.51
N PHE A 119 -2.11 -8.91 9.52
CA PHE A 119 -3.09 -8.56 10.55
C PHE A 119 -3.94 -9.77 10.99
N GLY A 120 -3.47 -10.99 10.71
CA GLY A 120 -4.12 -12.23 11.13
C GLY A 120 -4.00 -12.50 12.64
N GLU A 121 -4.24 -13.75 13.04
CA GLU A 121 -4.39 -14.13 14.47
C GLU A 121 -3.18 -13.79 15.36
N ASP A 122 -1.98 -13.73 14.81
CA ASP A 122 -0.74 -13.44 15.54
C ASP A 122 -0.47 -11.93 15.71
N TYR A 123 -1.23 -11.07 15.02
CA TYR A 123 -1.01 -9.63 15.07
C TYR A 123 -1.47 -9.05 16.42
N GLY A 124 -0.59 -8.25 17.05
CA GLY A 124 -0.86 -7.63 18.36
C GLY A 124 -0.60 -8.54 19.57
N LEU A 125 -0.26 -9.82 19.37
CA LEU A 125 0.05 -10.75 20.48
C LEU A 125 1.46 -10.54 21.08
N ASP A 126 2.38 -9.95 20.31
CA ASP A 126 3.75 -9.63 20.73
C ASP A 126 3.94 -8.16 21.16
N SER A 127 2.85 -7.44 21.47
CA SER A 127 2.85 -6.00 21.79
C SER A 127 2.96 -5.68 23.28
#